data_AF-A0A7J6QMR5-F1
#
_entry.id   AF-A0A7J6QMR5-F1
#
_cell.length_a   1.000
_cell.length_b   1.000
_cell.length_c   1.000
_cell.angle_alpha   90.00
_cell.angle_beta   90.00
_cell.angle_gamma   90.00
#
_symmetry.space_group_name_H-M   'P 1'
#
loop_
_entity.id
_entity.type
_entity.pdbx_description
1 polymer ?
#
loop_
_entity_poly.entity_id
_entity_poly.type
_entity_poly.pdbx_seq_one_letter_code
_entity_poly.pdbx_strand_id
1 'polypeptide(L)'
;MSTQIEACVAEGTTKVLVIYTGGTVGMQPGPDGALRPVKGFLNKKISGLEELKKTGMPSLTVIEFDELIDSSDVTPNCWKKMAKAIEDNYYDYDGFVVIHGTDTMAYSASALSFMLANLGKPVVFTGS
;
A
#
# COMPACT_ATOMS: atom_id res chain seq x y z
N MET A 1 -16.05 5.39 37.72
CA MET A 1 -15.41 6.64 37.25
C MET A 1 -14.20 6.23 36.43
N SER A 2 -14.10 6.73 35.20
CA SER A 2 -12.90 6.74 34.33
C SER A 2 -12.40 5.39 33.77
N THR A 3 -12.10 5.21 32.48
CA THR A 3 -12.12 6.10 31.31
C THR A 3 -12.18 5.17 30.09
N GLN A 4 -13.24 5.23 29.27
CA GLN A 4 -13.16 4.67 27.91
C GLN A 4 -12.44 5.70 27.06
N ILE A 5 -11.26 5.35 26.56
CA ILE A 5 -10.59 6.12 25.52
C ILE A 5 -11.36 5.83 24.23
N GLU A 6 -12.37 6.64 23.94
CA GLU A 6 -12.92 6.71 22.59
C GLU A 6 -11.86 7.40 21.73
N ALA A 7 -11.26 6.63 20.81
CA ALA A 7 -10.49 7.22 19.73
C ALA A 7 -11.43 8.17 18.96
N CYS A 8 -11.12 9.47 19.01
CA CYS A 8 -11.83 10.49 18.27
C CYS A 8 -11.61 10.22 16.78
N VAL A 9 -12.52 9.50 16.14
CA VAL A 9 -12.57 9.41 14.68
C VAL A 9 -13.14 10.74 14.22
N ALA A 10 -12.25 11.63 13.77
CA ALA A 10 -12.65 12.90 13.20
C ALA A 10 -13.68 12.65 12.08
N GLU A 11 -14.78 13.42 12.09
CA GLU A 11 -15.75 13.48 11.00
C GLU A 11 -15.11 14.20 9.80
N GLY A 12 -14.20 13.50 9.15
CA GLY A 12 -13.58 13.79 7.88
C GLY A 12 -13.18 12.45 7.29
N THR A 13 -13.49 12.19 6.03
CA THR A 13 -13.17 10.90 5.41
C THR A 13 -11.66 10.76 5.32
N THR A 14 -11.05 10.06 6.29
CA THR A 14 -9.63 9.70 6.29
C THR A 14 -9.24 9.16 4.93
N LYS A 15 -8.18 9.70 4.33
CA LYS A 15 -7.70 9.28 3.00
C LYS A 15 -6.48 8.40 3.16
N VAL A 16 -6.51 7.20 2.58
CA VAL A 16 -5.39 6.27 2.60
C VAL A 16 -4.94 5.98 1.17
N LEU A 17 -3.64 6.13 0.93
CA LEU A 17 -3.02 5.75 -0.33
C LEU A 17 -2.53 4.31 -0.25
N VAL A 18 -3.00 3.49 -1.17
CA VAL A 18 -2.54 2.12 -1.38
C VAL A 18 -1.51 2.12 -2.50
N ILE A 19 -0.28 1.79 -2.17
CA ILE A 19 0.85 1.70 -3.10
C ILE A 19 1.06 0.23 -3.44
N TYR A 20 0.70 -0.16 -4.66
CA TYR A 20 0.91 -1.52 -5.15
C TYR A 20 2.26 -1.62 -5.86
N THR A 21 3.23 -2.23 -5.17
CA THR A 21 4.62 -2.31 -5.64
C THR A 21 4.91 -3.61 -6.38
N GLY A 22 4.11 -4.66 -6.15
CA GLY A 22 4.32 -5.98 -6.71
C GLY A 22 3.72 -7.10 -5.86
N GLY A 23 4.06 -8.34 -6.21
CA GLY A 23 3.52 -9.55 -5.58
C GLY A 23 2.31 -10.14 -6.31
N THR A 24 1.97 -11.39 -5.96
CA THR A 24 1.02 -12.24 -6.70
C THR A 24 -0.45 -11.81 -6.60
N VAL A 25 -0.80 -10.98 -5.62
CA VAL A 25 -2.16 -10.49 -5.32
C VAL A 25 -2.87 -9.86 -6.53
N GLY A 26 -2.12 -9.17 -7.38
CA GLY A 26 -2.63 -8.47 -8.57
C GLY A 26 -2.32 -9.15 -9.91
N MET A 27 -1.84 -10.40 -9.89
CA MET A 27 -1.43 -11.11 -11.11
C MET A 27 -2.58 -11.90 -11.73
N GLN A 28 -2.55 -12.01 -13.06
CA GLN A 28 -3.38 -12.95 -13.81
C GLN A 28 -2.52 -13.89 -14.66
N PRO A 29 -2.95 -15.13 -14.90
CA PRO A 29 -2.30 -16.02 -15.86
C PRO A 29 -2.36 -15.41 -17.26
N GLY A 30 -1.20 -15.25 -17.89
CA GLY A 30 -1.13 -14.92 -19.31
C GLY A 30 -1.45 -16.13 -20.20
N PRO A 31 -1.46 -15.94 -21.53
CA PRO A 31 -1.76 -17.03 -22.48
C PRO A 31 -0.81 -18.23 -22.40
N ASP A 32 0.40 -18.05 -21.87
CA ASP A 32 1.43 -19.06 -21.64
C ASP A 32 1.42 -19.64 -20.21
N GLY A 33 0.44 -19.26 -19.38
CA GLY A 33 0.34 -19.66 -17.98
C GLY A 33 1.25 -18.88 -17.01
N ALA A 34 2.15 -18.03 -17.52
CA ALA A 34 2.98 -17.19 -16.66
C ALA A 34 2.15 -16.06 -16.07
N LEU A 35 2.25 -15.88 -14.75
CA LEU A 35 1.57 -14.80 -14.03
C LEU A 35 2.16 -13.44 -14.46
N ARG A 36 1.29 -12.47 -14.77
CA ARG A 36 1.70 -11.10 -15.13
C ARG A 36 0.85 -10.05 -14.42
N PRO A 37 1.41 -8.85 -14.15
CA PRO A 37 0.61 -7.69 -13.78
C PRO A 37 -0.46 -7.38 -14.81
N VAL A 38 -1.65 -7.00 -14.34
CA VAL A 38 -2.68 -6.39 -15.18
C VAL A 38 -3.00 -5.01 -14.60
N LYS A 39 -2.66 -3.95 -15.35
CA LYS A 39 -2.87 -2.56 -14.92
C LYS A 39 -4.34 -2.31 -14.59
N GLY A 40 -4.60 -1.73 -13.41
CA GLY A 40 -5.93 -1.41 -12.90
C GLY A 40 -6.71 -2.61 -12.36
N PHE A 41 -6.14 -3.82 -12.32
CA PHE A 41 -6.84 -4.99 -11.78
C PHE A 41 -7.07 -4.86 -10.28
N LEU A 42 -6.05 -4.41 -9.55
CA LEU A 42 -6.16 -4.24 -8.10
C LEU A 42 -7.12 -3.09 -7.76
N ASN A 43 -7.03 -1.97 -8.48
CA ASN A 43 -7.96 -0.86 -8.31
C ASN A 43 -9.43 -1.31 -8.55
N LYS A 44 -9.68 -2.08 -9.61
CA LYS A 44 -11.01 -2.65 -9.88
C LYS A 44 -11.49 -3.59 -8.77
N LYS A 45 -10.61 -4.45 -8.26
CA LYS A 45 -10.93 -5.35 -7.14
C LYS A 45 -11.29 -4.55 -5.89
N ILE A 46 -10.46 -3.60 -5.47
CA ILE A 46 -10.71 -2.76 -4.28
C ILE A 46 -12.02 -1.98 -4.43
N SER A 47 -12.27 -1.41 -5.61
CA SER A 47 -13.52 -0.70 -5.91
C SER A 47 -14.76 -1.60 -5.93
N GLY A 48 -14.59 -2.91 -6.10
CA GLY A 48 -15.66 -3.90 -6.11
C GLY A 48 -15.95 -4.53 -4.75
N LEU A 49 -15.10 -4.33 -3.74
CA LEU A 49 -15.29 -4.89 -2.40
C LEU A 49 -16.21 -4.01 -1.58
N GLU A 50 -17.45 -4.46 -1.34
CA GLU A 50 -18.44 -3.75 -0.54
C GLU A 50 -18.00 -3.60 0.92
N GLU A 51 -17.16 -4.49 1.43
CA GLU A 51 -16.55 -4.39 2.76
C GLU A 51 -15.70 -3.14 2.93
N LEU A 52 -15.03 -2.70 1.86
CA LEU A 52 -14.19 -1.50 1.87
C LEU A 52 -14.98 -0.20 1.68
N LYS A 53 -16.29 -0.30 1.40
CA LYS A 53 -17.21 0.85 1.26
C LYS A 53 -18.07 1.08 2.51
N LYS A 54 -17.93 0.24 3.54
CA LYS A 54 -18.72 0.35 4.77
C LYS A 54 -18.43 1.65 5.52
N THR A 55 -19.43 2.12 6.26
CA THR A 55 -19.29 3.29 7.15
C THR A 55 -18.15 3.07 8.15
N GLY A 56 -17.25 4.04 8.24
CA GLY A 56 -16.04 3.96 9.08
C GLY A 56 -14.78 3.49 8.34
N MET A 57 -14.88 3.05 7.08
CA MET A 57 -13.71 2.80 6.25
C MET A 57 -13.13 4.12 5.68
N PRO A 58 -11.80 4.23 5.58
CA PRO A 58 -11.16 5.36 4.91
C PRO A 58 -11.46 5.36 3.40
N SER A 59 -11.36 6.54 2.79
CA SER A 59 -11.33 6.67 1.33
C SER A 59 -10.00 6.14 0.81
N LEU A 60 -10.06 5.11 -0.06
CA LEU A 60 -8.88 4.46 -0.61
C LEU A 60 -8.59 4.99 -2.02
N THR A 61 -7.33 5.35 -2.27
CA THR A 61 -6.81 5.56 -3.63
C THR A 61 -5.70 4.56 -3.89
N VAL A 62 -5.64 4.01 -5.10
CA VAL A 62 -4.65 3.00 -5.48
C VAL A 62 -3.73 3.55 -6.54
N ILE A 63 -2.42 3.48 -6.30
CA ILE A 63 -1.40 3.66 -7.32
C ILE A 63 -0.68 2.33 -7.56
N GLU A 64 -0.43 2.03 -8.82
CA GLU A 64 0.24 0.81 -9.25
C GLU A 64 1.56 1.20 -9.91
N PHE A 65 2.66 0.55 -9.53
CA PHE A 65 3.95 0.78 -10.19
C PHE A 65 3.89 0.21 -11.62
N ASP A 66 4.40 0.97 -12.59
CA ASP A 66 4.39 0.54 -14.00
C ASP A 66 5.25 -0.72 -14.23
N GLU A 67 6.35 -0.84 -13.48
CA GLU A 67 7.15 -2.06 -13.36
C GLU A 67 6.96 -2.64 -11.96
N LEU A 68 6.22 -3.74 -11.86
CA LEU A 68 6.08 -4.45 -10.59
C LEU A 68 7.41 -5.10 -10.19
N ILE A 69 7.67 -5.06 -8.90
CA ILE A 69 8.86 -5.63 -8.28
C ILE A 69 8.53 -7.07 -7.90
N ASP A 70 9.31 -8.02 -8.41
CA ASP A 70 9.34 -9.38 -7.84
C ASP A 70 9.92 -9.29 -6.44
N SER A 71 9.24 -9.83 -5.43
CA SER A 71 9.71 -9.76 -4.05
C SER A 71 11.06 -10.44 -3.86
N SER A 72 11.40 -11.44 -4.67
CA SER A 72 12.71 -12.08 -4.62
C SER A 72 13.83 -11.17 -5.18
N ASP A 73 13.49 -10.16 -5.99
CA ASP A 73 14.43 -9.26 -6.68
C ASP A 73 14.31 -7.79 -6.24
N VAL A 74 13.93 -7.54 -4.99
CA VAL A 74 13.89 -6.18 -4.44
C VAL A 74 15.30 -5.60 -4.32
N THR A 75 15.52 -4.45 -4.96
CA THR A 75 16.80 -3.71 -4.91
C THR A 75 16.68 -2.40 -4.11
N PRO A 76 17.80 -1.76 -3.72
CA PRO A 76 17.76 -0.43 -3.12
C PRO A 76 17.07 0.64 -4.00
N ASN A 77 17.09 0.47 -5.32
CA ASN A 77 16.36 1.37 -6.23
C ASN A 77 14.84 1.20 -6.08
N CYS A 78 14.36 -0.02 -5.81
CA CYS A 78 12.96 -0.28 -5.49
C CYS A 78 12.55 0.43 -4.20
N TRP A 79 13.39 0.41 -3.15
CA TRP A 79 13.12 1.16 -1.91
C TRP A 79 13.03 2.67 -2.15
N LYS A 80 13.91 3.23 -2.98
CA LYS A 80 13.84 4.64 -3.40
C LYS A 80 12.53 4.96 -4.10
N LYS A 81 12.07 4.11 -5.03
CA LYS A 81 10.77 4.28 -5.69
C LYS A 81 9.61 4.29 -4.67
N MET A 82 9.61 3.36 -3.71
CA MET A 82 8.59 3.31 -2.65
C MET A 82 8.60 4.55 -1.75
N ALA A 83 9.79 4.95 -1.27
CA ALA A 83 9.93 6.13 -0.42
C ALA A 83 9.50 7.41 -1.16
N LYS A 84 9.88 7.55 -2.44
CA LYS A 84 9.50 8.68 -3.28
C LYS A 84 7.99 8.75 -3.52
N ALA A 85 7.34 7.60 -3.73
CA ALA A 85 5.89 7.54 -3.88
C ALA A 85 5.16 8.02 -2.60
N ILE A 86 5.68 7.68 -1.41
CA ILE A 86 5.14 8.17 -0.14
C ILE A 86 5.40 9.67 0.02
N GLU A 87 6.62 10.13 -0.27
CA GLU A 87 7.02 11.54 -0.19
C GLU A 87 6.15 12.43 -1.09
N ASP A 88 5.97 12.05 -2.35
CA ASP A 88 5.21 12.81 -3.35
C ASP A 88 3.73 12.96 -2.99
N ASN A 89 3.21 12.05 -2.17
CA ASN A 89 1.80 12.03 -1.76
C ASN A 89 1.65 12.35 -0.26
N TYR A 90 2.72 12.78 0.42
CA TYR A 90 2.76 12.84 1.88
C TYR A 90 1.71 13.77 2.46
N TYR A 91 1.40 14.88 1.79
CA TYR A 91 0.45 15.90 2.26
C TYR A 91 -1.00 15.63 1.86
N ASP A 92 -1.24 14.81 0.84
CA ASP A 92 -2.58 14.57 0.27
C ASP A 92 -3.35 13.44 0.97
N TYR A 93 -2.64 12.58 1.70
CA TYR A 93 -3.20 11.39 2.37
C TYR A 93 -2.85 11.35 3.86
N ASP A 94 -3.70 10.72 4.66
CA ASP A 94 -3.54 10.60 6.12
C ASP A 94 -2.73 9.35 6.52
N GLY A 95 -2.54 8.41 5.58
CA GLY A 95 -1.75 7.21 5.79
C GLY A 95 -1.50 6.43 4.51
N PHE A 96 -0.61 5.45 4.60
CA PHE A 96 -0.13 4.68 3.45
C PHE A 96 -0.20 3.19 3.74
N VAL A 97 -0.63 2.42 2.74
CA VAL A 97 -0.55 0.96 2.73
C VAL A 97 0.31 0.54 1.55
N VAL A 98 1.40 -0.17 1.80
CA VAL A 98 2.30 -0.70 0.78
C VAL A 98 1.99 -2.19 0.59
N ILE A 99 1.42 -2.53 -0.56
CA ILE A 99 1.18 -3.93 -0.95
C ILE A 99 2.44 -4.44 -1.64
N HIS A 100 3.08 -5.42 -1.00
CA HIS A 100 4.40 -5.94 -1.33
C HIS A 100 4.41 -7.47 -1.25
N GLY A 101 5.24 -8.15 -2.04
CA GLY A 101 5.41 -9.60 -1.92
C GLY A 101 6.10 -9.99 -0.60
N THR A 102 5.86 -11.20 -0.12
CA THR A 102 6.19 -11.60 1.26
C THR A 102 7.68 -11.89 1.48
N ASP A 103 8.41 -12.38 0.47
CA ASP A 103 9.80 -12.85 0.60
C ASP A 103 10.75 -11.82 1.22
N THR A 104 10.62 -10.55 0.84
CA THR A 104 11.51 -9.47 1.26
C THR A 104 10.78 -8.31 1.94
N MET A 105 9.51 -8.51 2.34
CA MET A 105 8.70 -7.47 2.98
C MET A 105 9.39 -6.89 4.22
N ALA A 106 9.96 -7.74 5.08
CA ALA A 106 10.66 -7.31 6.30
C ALA A 106 11.90 -6.46 6.00
N TYR A 107 12.63 -6.78 4.93
CA TYR A 107 13.80 -6.01 4.49
C TYR A 107 13.37 -4.63 3.95
N SER A 108 12.34 -4.59 3.11
CA SER A 108 11.77 -3.34 2.60
C SER A 108 11.24 -2.44 3.73
N ALA A 109 10.48 -3.00 4.67
CA ALA A 109 9.97 -2.26 5.82
C ALA A 109 11.11 -1.70 6.69
N SER A 110 12.15 -2.51 6.95
CA SER A 110 13.33 -2.09 7.70
C SER A 110 14.06 -0.95 6.98
N ALA A 111 14.32 -1.08 5.67
CA ALA A 111 14.97 -0.04 4.88
C ALA A 111 14.16 1.27 4.88
N LEU A 112 12.85 1.20 4.66
CA LEU A 112 11.99 2.39 4.62
C LEU A 112 11.88 3.07 5.98
N SER A 113 11.98 2.34 7.10
CA SER A 113 12.01 2.94 8.45
C SER A 113 13.19 3.91 8.65
N PHE A 114 14.32 3.68 7.97
CA PHE A 114 15.47 4.58 8.00
C PHE A 114 15.38 5.68 6.94
N MET A 115 14.77 5.39 5.78
CA MET A 115 14.64 6.37 4.69
C MET A 115 13.60 7.45 4.98
N LEU A 116 12.51 7.10 5.65
CA LEU A 116 11.40 8.00 5.98
C LEU A 116 11.64 8.70 7.33
N ALA A 117 12.63 9.58 7.37
CA ALA A 117 12.94 10.35 8.57
C ALA A 117 11.77 11.29 8.95
N ASN A 118 11.51 11.42 10.25
CA ASN A 118 10.44 12.27 10.80
C ASN A 118 9.03 11.92 10.30
N LEU A 119 8.77 10.63 10.08
CA LEU A 119 7.46 10.14 9.65
C LEU A 119 6.39 10.42 10.72
N GLY A 120 5.39 11.23 10.36
CA GLY A 120 4.25 11.61 11.21
C GLY A 120 2.92 10.97 10.82
N LYS A 121 2.91 10.09 9.80
CA LYS A 121 1.73 9.38 9.29
C LYS A 121 2.01 7.88 9.21
N PRO A 122 1.03 7.01 9.47
CA PRO A 122 1.24 5.56 9.42
C PRO A 122 1.58 5.08 8.00
N VAL A 123 2.57 4.20 7.92
CA VAL A 123 2.94 3.45 6.70
C VAL A 123 2.90 1.96 7.06
N VAL A 124 1.95 1.21 6.47
CA VAL A 124 1.71 -0.20 6.78
C VAL A 124 2.10 -1.06 5.58
N PHE A 125 2.96 -2.05 5.79
CA PHE A 125 3.27 -3.06 4.78
C PHE A 125 2.37 -4.26 4.94
N THR A 126 1.89 -4.80 3.82
CA THR A 126 1.08 -6.02 3.79
C THR A 126 1.25 -6.75 2.45
N GLY A 127 0.83 -8.01 2.42
CA GLY A 127 0.95 -8.91 1.27
C GLY A 127 0.30 -10.25 1.57
N SER A 128 0.31 -11.16 0.60
CA SER A 128 -0.15 -12.54 0.75
C SER A 128 0.63 -13.48 -0.13
#